data_AF-A0A9W6KP57-F1
#
_entry.id   AF-A0A9W6KP57-F1
#
_cell.length_a   1.000
_cell.length_b   1.000
_cell.length_c   1.000
_cell.angle_alpha   90.00
_cell.angle_beta   90.00
_cell.angle_gamma   90.00
#
_symmetry.space_group_name_H-M   'P 1'
#
loop_
_entity.id
_entity.type
_entity.pdbx_description
1 polymer ?
#
loop_
_entity_poly.entity_id
_entity_poly.type
_entity_poly.pdbx_seq_one_letter_code
_entity_poly.pdbx_strand_id
1 'polypeptide(L)'
;MEGYDRLSQRISRIAVYPILLLPNTDYTGKRDLFGITAIRGDSDDFEYVLAHNSMTFAENQDMQRFLFWARVIAENAVLRHIWAPLRRLAGISQSQVLRNLDGWIAEIDDPAAVPLREAVSGAIGGTAAFGAAIAYLYTEPDARRLLQRWWTESITPLCPAQTVPVLSEVFRYDLLTQPMYRPAGAAAELPVATIGGEHFHLMEHVELAYDIPHIVSALQRDEEPDLAASPCTVDLYFRVGSESAVTSTNHEIVMHFMGMTLDQVMTETADVDANDHPRVSGHGHRP
;
A
#
# COMPACT_ATOMS: atom_id res chain seq x y z
N MET A 1 -14.55 5.99 -10.37
CA MET A 1 -13.76 4.94 -9.69
C MET A 1 -13.34 3.80 -10.61
N GLU A 2 -14.17 3.37 -11.56
CA GLU A 2 -13.85 2.27 -12.51
C GLU A 2 -12.45 2.35 -13.14
N GLY A 3 -11.98 3.55 -13.52
CA GLY A 3 -10.63 3.74 -14.05
C GLY A 3 -9.53 3.29 -13.08
N TYR A 4 -9.68 3.64 -11.80
CA TYR A 4 -8.76 3.21 -10.73
C TYR A 4 -8.85 1.71 -10.46
N ASP A 5 -10.05 1.14 -10.50
CA ASP A 5 -10.22 -0.31 -10.31
C ASP A 5 -9.66 -1.14 -11.47
N ARG A 6 -9.63 -0.60 -12.70
CA ARG A 6 -8.90 -1.22 -13.81
C ARG A 6 -7.39 -1.09 -13.62
N LEU A 7 -6.93 0.08 -13.18
CA LEU A 7 -5.51 0.35 -12.99
C LEU A 7 -4.90 -0.54 -11.89
N SER A 8 -5.63 -0.74 -10.78
CA SER A 8 -5.21 -1.56 -9.64
C SER A 8 -5.01 -3.05 -9.96
N GLN A 9 -5.45 -3.50 -11.14
CA GLN A 9 -5.17 -4.85 -11.64
C GLN A 9 -3.74 -5.00 -12.14
N ARG A 10 -3.09 -3.89 -12.48
CA ARG A 10 -1.75 -3.86 -13.08
C ARG A 10 -0.70 -3.26 -12.15
N ILE A 11 -1.11 -2.38 -11.25
CA ILE A 11 -0.22 -1.71 -10.31
C ILE A 11 -0.78 -1.81 -8.89
N SER A 12 0.10 -1.99 -7.92
CA SER A 12 -0.27 -2.02 -6.50
C SER A 12 -0.46 -0.63 -5.90
N ARG A 13 0.10 0.41 -6.53
CA ARG A 13 0.12 1.79 -6.04
C ARG A 13 -0.50 2.75 -7.04
N ILE A 14 -1.42 3.57 -6.56
CA ILE A 14 -2.01 4.67 -7.33
C ILE A 14 -1.61 5.97 -6.64
N ALA A 15 -0.65 6.69 -7.22
CA ALA A 15 -0.26 8.00 -6.76
C ALA A 15 -0.75 9.04 -7.78
N VAL A 16 -1.69 9.89 -7.36
CA VAL A 16 -2.22 10.97 -8.18
C VAL A 16 -2.00 12.27 -7.43
N TYR A 17 -1.56 13.29 -8.16
CA TYR A 17 -1.43 14.64 -7.62
C TYR A 17 -2.78 15.35 -7.64
N PRO A 18 -3.07 16.22 -6.65
CA PRO A 18 -4.22 17.09 -6.73
C PRO A 18 -4.18 17.92 -8.02
N ILE A 19 -5.36 18.31 -8.51
CA ILE A 19 -5.45 19.15 -9.71
C ILE A 19 -5.02 20.57 -9.30
N LEU A 20 -3.86 20.99 -9.82
CA LEU A 20 -3.30 22.31 -9.59
C LEU A 20 -3.51 23.19 -10.82
N LEU A 21 -3.88 24.45 -10.58
CA LEU A 21 -3.91 25.48 -11.59
C LEU A 21 -2.64 26.33 -11.47
N LEU A 22 -1.70 26.07 -12.39
CA LEU A 22 -0.40 26.74 -12.41
C LEU A 22 -0.49 28.13 -13.06
N PRO A 23 0.22 29.15 -12.53
CA PRO A 23 0.21 30.49 -13.10
C PRO A 23 0.78 30.48 -14.52
N ASN A 24 0.36 31.46 -15.33
CA ASN A 24 0.82 31.63 -16.71
C ASN A 24 0.60 30.42 -17.64
N THR A 25 -0.36 29.54 -17.32
CA THR A 25 -0.82 28.47 -18.20
C THR A 25 -2.08 28.88 -18.96
N ASP A 26 -2.36 28.20 -20.08
CA ASP A 26 -3.58 28.41 -20.87
C ASP A 26 -4.85 28.18 -20.03
N TYR A 27 -4.82 27.22 -19.10
CA TYR A 27 -5.93 26.96 -18.18
C TYR A 27 -6.21 28.13 -17.24
N THR A 28 -5.18 28.83 -16.76
CA THR A 28 -5.33 30.00 -15.89
C THR A 28 -5.99 31.16 -16.64
N GLY A 29 -5.63 31.38 -17.90
CA GLY A 29 -6.28 32.37 -18.77
C GLY A 29 -7.71 32.01 -19.18
N LYS A 30 -8.11 30.75 -19.02
CA LYS A 30 -9.42 30.20 -19.44
C LYS A 30 -10.25 29.67 -18.26
N ARG A 31 -10.04 30.21 -17.05
CA ARG A 31 -10.74 29.78 -15.83
C ARG A 31 -12.26 29.77 -15.99
N ASP A 32 -12.82 30.86 -16.52
CA ASP A 32 -14.26 31.01 -16.73
C ASP A 32 -14.81 30.04 -17.78
N LEU A 33 -14.04 29.77 -18.85
CA LEU A 33 -14.43 28.83 -19.91
C LEU A 33 -14.61 27.41 -19.36
N PHE A 34 -13.75 26.99 -18.44
CA PHE A 34 -13.80 25.67 -17.81
C PHE A 34 -14.60 25.65 -16.50
N GLY A 35 -15.14 26.79 -16.07
CA GLY A 35 -15.86 26.95 -14.80
C GLY A 35 -15.02 26.59 -13.58
N ILE A 36 -13.71 26.84 -13.64
CA ILE A 36 -12.77 26.44 -12.57
C ILE A 36 -13.00 27.31 -11.33
N THR A 37 -13.35 26.64 -10.23
CA THR A 37 -13.31 27.20 -8.88
C THR A 37 -12.05 26.69 -8.21
N ALA A 38 -11.18 27.60 -7.77
CA ALA A 38 -9.91 27.27 -7.15
C ALA A 38 -9.57 28.23 -6.01
N ILE A 39 -8.72 27.79 -5.10
CA ILE A 39 -8.21 28.55 -3.94
C ILE A 39 -6.68 28.56 -3.97
N ARG A 40 -6.08 29.67 -3.55
CA ARG A 40 -4.62 29.78 -3.36
C ARG A 40 -4.29 29.71 -1.87
N GLY A 41 -3.29 28.92 -1.50
CA GLY A 41 -2.70 28.99 -0.16
C GLY A 41 -1.88 30.28 0.01
N ASP A 42 -1.69 30.74 1.25
CA ASP A 42 -1.01 32.01 1.53
C ASP A 42 0.44 32.08 1.01
N SER A 43 1.09 30.93 0.86
CA SER A 43 2.49 30.81 0.42
C SER A 43 2.66 30.03 -0.89
N ASP A 44 1.56 29.66 -1.55
CA ASP A 44 1.61 28.82 -2.76
C ASP A 44 1.65 29.68 -4.02
N ASP A 45 2.49 29.30 -4.97
CA ASP A 45 2.59 29.92 -6.30
C ASP A 45 1.58 29.32 -7.30
N PHE A 46 0.73 28.39 -6.87
CA PHE A 46 -0.33 27.73 -7.64
C PHE A 46 -1.67 27.74 -6.89
N GLU A 47 -2.77 27.45 -7.60
CA GLU A 47 -4.10 27.32 -6.99
C GLU A 47 -4.57 25.86 -6.97
N TYR A 48 -5.23 25.44 -5.89
CA TYR A 48 -5.89 24.13 -5.80
C TYR A 48 -7.27 24.21 -6.44
N VAL A 49 -7.51 23.38 -7.46
CA VAL A 49 -8.83 23.30 -8.09
C VAL A 49 -9.79 22.59 -7.15
N LEU A 50 -10.84 23.31 -6.77
CA LEU A 50 -11.93 22.84 -5.90
C LEU A 50 -13.05 22.21 -6.73
N ALA A 51 -13.40 22.81 -7.87
CA ALA A 51 -14.45 22.34 -8.78
C ALA A 51 -14.22 22.83 -10.22
N HIS A 52 -14.84 22.18 -11.20
CA HIS A 52 -14.95 22.65 -12.59
C HIS A 52 -16.24 22.13 -13.25
N ASN A 53 -16.49 22.48 -14.51
CA ASN A 53 -17.75 22.15 -15.22
C ASN A 53 -18.15 20.66 -15.26
N SER A 54 -17.24 19.74 -14.94
CA SER A 54 -17.48 18.29 -14.92
C SER A 54 -17.12 17.62 -13.60
N MET A 55 -16.86 18.41 -12.55
CA MET A 55 -16.58 17.92 -11.20
C MET A 55 -17.03 18.96 -10.18
N THR A 56 -18.01 18.61 -9.36
CA THR A 56 -18.45 19.42 -8.24
C THR A 56 -17.41 19.41 -7.11
N PHE A 57 -17.54 20.35 -6.17
CA PHE A 57 -16.68 20.39 -4.99
C PHE A 57 -16.79 19.13 -4.13
N ALA A 58 -18.01 18.61 -3.93
CA ALA A 58 -18.24 17.40 -3.15
C ALA A 58 -17.59 16.17 -3.82
N GLU A 59 -17.72 16.02 -5.13
CA GLU A 59 -17.07 14.93 -5.88
C GLU A 59 -15.54 15.00 -5.78
N ASN A 60 -14.98 16.22 -5.80
CA ASN A 60 -13.55 16.41 -5.60
C ASN A 60 -13.12 16.05 -4.18
N GLN A 61 -13.87 16.45 -3.15
CA GLN A 61 -13.59 16.07 -1.76
C GLN A 61 -13.60 14.54 -1.58
N ASP A 62 -14.60 13.85 -2.13
CA ASP A 62 -14.67 12.40 -2.12
C ASP A 62 -13.47 11.76 -2.83
N MET A 63 -13.02 12.36 -3.94
CA MET A 63 -11.83 11.91 -4.66
C MET A 63 -10.57 12.13 -3.82
N GLN A 64 -10.40 13.27 -3.15
CA GLN A 64 -9.25 13.54 -2.29
C GLN A 64 -9.16 12.53 -1.14
N ARG A 65 -10.29 12.18 -0.51
CA ARG A 65 -10.34 11.13 0.52
C ARG A 65 -9.95 9.76 -0.03
N PHE A 66 -10.45 9.41 -1.22
CA PHE A 66 -10.03 8.17 -1.88
C PHE A 66 -8.53 8.15 -2.18
N LEU A 67 -7.98 9.24 -2.75
CA LEU A 67 -6.56 9.36 -3.06
C LEU A 67 -5.69 9.36 -1.80
N PHE A 68 -6.20 9.90 -0.69
CA PHE A 68 -5.56 9.80 0.61
C PHE A 68 -5.31 8.35 1.00
N TRP A 69 -6.36 7.53 1.04
CA TRP A 69 -6.23 6.13 1.42
C TRP A 69 -5.47 5.29 0.38
N ALA A 70 -5.68 5.54 -0.91
CA ALA A 70 -4.96 4.86 -1.98
C ALA A 70 -3.44 5.06 -1.85
N ARG A 71 -3.02 6.26 -1.43
CA ARG A 71 -1.63 6.57 -1.15
C ARG A 71 -1.17 5.98 0.17
N VAL A 72 -1.84 6.30 1.28
CA VAL A 72 -1.45 5.88 2.64
C VAL A 72 -1.32 4.36 2.72
N ILE A 73 -2.30 3.60 2.24
CA ILE A 73 -2.25 2.13 2.30
C ILE A 73 -1.09 1.56 1.48
N ALA A 74 -0.88 2.08 0.27
CA ALA A 74 0.20 1.61 -0.59
C ALA A 74 1.59 1.97 -0.03
N GLU A 75 1.76 3.17 0.54
CA GLU A 75 3.04 3.60 1.12
C GLU A 75 3.35 2.90 2.46
N ASN A 76 2.33 2.41 3.16
CA ASN A 76 2.52 1.55 4.33
C ASN A 76 2.76 0.07 3.99
N ALA A 77 2.76 -0.27 2.70
CA ALA A 77 2.77 -1.65 2.25
C ALA A 77 1.71 -2.53 2.94
N VAL A 78 0.62 -1.91 3.44
CA VAL A 78 -0.53 -2.63 3.99
C VAL A 78 -1.37 -3.11 2.82
N LEU A 79 -1.98 -4.28 2.93
CA LEU A 79 -2.89 -4.84 1.92
C LEU A 79 -2.18 -5.12 0.58
N ARG A 80 -0.87 -5.39 0.57
CA ARG A 80 -0.11 -5.65 -0.65
C ARG A 80 -0.57 -6.93 -1.36
N HIS A 81 -0.83 -7.98 -0.57
CA HIS A 81 -1.14 -9.31 -1.06
C HIS A 81 -2.64 -9.51 -1.30
N ILE A 82 -3.50 -8.83 -0.54
CA ILE A 82 -4.95 -9.06 -0.52
C ILE A 82 -5.71 -8.56 -1.77
N TRP A 83 -5.16 -7.62 -2.54
CA TRP A 83 -5.90 -7.00 -3.66
C TRP A 83 -6.38 -7.98 -4.72
N ALA A 84 -5.51 -8.89 -5.18
CA ALA A 84 -5.90 -9.90 -6.16
C ALA A 84 -6.89 -10.93 -5.58
N PRO A 85 -6.66 -11.49 -4.37
CA PRO A 85 -7.62 -12.34 -3.67
C PRO A 85 -9.00 -11.71 -3.48
N LEU A 86 -9.14 -10.48 -2.97
CA LEU A 86 -10.45 -9.84 -2.80
C LEU A 86 -11.20 -9.69 -4.12
N ARG A 87 -10.49 -9.26 -5.17
CA ARG A 87 -11.08 -9.09 -6.50
C ARG A 87 -11.55 -10.42 -7.08
N ARG A 88 -10.69 -11.45 -7.04
CA ARG A 88 -10.91 -12.73 -7.72
C ARG A 88 -11.86 -13.65 -6.97
N LEU A 89 -11.81 -13.64 -5.64
CA LEU A 89 -12.55 -14.58 -4.79
C LEU A 89 -13.85 -13.97 -4.21
N ALA A 90 -13.87 -12.66 -3.95
CA ALA A 90 -15.03 -11.97 -3.38
C ALA A 90 -15.69 -10.96 -4.33
N GLY A 91 -15.09 -10.66 -5.48
CA GLY A 91 -15.60 -9.63 -6.39
C GLY A 91 -15.49 -8.20 -5.82
N ILE A 92 -14.66 -8.00 -4.79
CA ILE A 92 -14.49 -6.70 -4.12
C ILE A 92 -13.33 -5.95 -4.77
N SER A 93 -13.64 -4.78 -5.33
CA SER A 93 -12.65 -3.89 -5.95
C SER A 93 -11.84 -3.10 -4.94
N GLN A 94 -10.66 -2.59 -5.36
CA GLN A 94 -9.81 -1.77 -4.49
C GLN A 94 -10.55 -0.49 -4.03
N SER A 95 -11.31 0.16 -4.92
CA SER A 95 -12.05 1.38 -4.54
C SER A 95 -13.12 1.12 -3.49
N GLN A 96 -13.79 -0.04 -3.53
CA GLN A 96 -14.72 -0.45 -2.49
C GLN A 96 -14.02 -0.63 -1.14
N VAL A 97 -12.87 -1.29 -1.11
CA VAL A 97 -12.09 -1.50 0.14
C VAL A 97 -11.64 -0.17 0.73
N LEU A 98 -11.05 0.72 -0.07
CA LEU A 98 -10.51 1.99 0.43
C LEU A 98 -11.61 2.94 0.90
N ARG A 99 -12.75 2.99 0.21
CA ARG A 99 -13.92 3.76 0.66
C ARG A 99 -14.57 3.17 1.90
N ASN A 100 -14.56 1.84 2.01
CA ASN A 100 -15.05 1.16 3.20
C ASN A 100 -14.17 1.49 4.42
N LEU A 101 -12.84 1.47 4.28
CA LEU A 101 -11.91 1.91 5.31
C LEU A 101 -12.17 3.36 5.71
N ASP A 102 -12.31 4.25 4.73
CA ASP A 102 -12.59 5.67 4.97
C ASP A 102 -13.87 5.89 5.79
N GLY A 103 -14.96 5.25 5.39
CA GLY A 103 -16.25 5.33 6.10
C GLY A 103 -16.17 4.73 7.50
N TRP A 104 -15.56 3.56 7.64
CA TRP A 104 -15.43 2.90 8.94
C TRP A 104 -14.58 3.71 9.92
N ILE A 105 -13.44 4.27 9.48
CA ILE A 105 -12.60 5.15 10.31
C ILE A 105 -13.35 6.42 10.73
N ALA A 106 -14.23 6.96 9.87
CA ALA A 106 -15.01 8.15 10.20
C ALA A 106 -16.05 7.89 11.30
N GLU A 107 -16.62 6.67 11.34
CA GLU A 107 -17.75 6.31 12.21
C GLU A 107 -17.33 5.63 13.52
N ILE A 108 -16.20 4.93 13.54
CA ILE A 108 -15.80 4.13 14.69
C ILE A 108 -15.47 5.00 15.92
N ASP A 109 -16.04 4.64 17.06
CA ASP A 109 -15.70 5.23 18.36
C ASP A 109 -14.51 4.49 18.98
N ASP A 110 -13.32 4.79 18.49
CA ASP A 110 -12.05 4.24 18.99
C ASP A 110 -10.99 5.37 19.03
N PRO A 111 -10.32 5.61 20.17
CA PRO A 111 -9.26 6.61 20.26
C PRO A 111 -8.14 6.41 19.23
N ALA A 112 -7.84 5.17 18.83
CA ALA A 112 -6.84 4.87 17.82
C ALA A 112 -7.22 5.37 16.41
N ALA A 113 -8.50 5.64 16.15
CA ALA A 113 -8.93 6.20 14.86
C ALA A 113 -8.73 7.73 14.78
N VAL A 114 -8.48 8.42 15.91
CA VAL A 114 -8.35 9.89 15.94
C VAL A 114 -7.20 10.39 15.05
N PRO A 115 -5.95 9.87 15.15
CA PRO A 115 -4.85 10.36 14.31
C PRO A 115 -5.13 10.21 12.81
N LEU A 116 -5.80 9.12 12.41
CA LEU A 116 -6.17 8.88 11.02
C LEU A 116 -7.26 9.84 10.56
N ARG A 117 -8.29 10.12 11.38
CA ARG A 117 -9.33 11.11 11.05
C ARG A 117 -8.78 12.52 10.90
N GLU A 118 -7.86 12.91 11.78
CA GLU A 118 -7.16 14.19 11.70
C GLU A 118 -6.32 14.27 10.41
N ALA A 119 -5.58 13.21 10.08
CA ALA A 119 -4.78 13.17 8.86
C ALA A 119 -5.63 13.22 7.58
N VAL A 120 -6.74 12.48 7.50
CA VAL A 120 -7.68 12.57 6.37
C VAL A 120 -8.20 14.00 6.23
N SER A 121 -8.61 14.61 7.34
CA SER A 121 -9.16 15.98 7.34
C SER A 121 -8.12 17.01 6.88
N GLY A 122 -6.86 16.85 7.30
CA GLY A 122 -5.76 17.72 6.90
C GLY A 122 -5.26 17.51 5.47
N ALA A 123 -5.53 16.36 4.86
CA ALA A 123 -5.20 16.08 3.46
C ALA A 123 -6.17 16.73 2.46
N ILE A 124 -7.39 17.06 2.91
CA ILE A 124 -8.37 17.73 2.06
C ILE A 124 -7.90 19.18 1.82
N GLY A 125 -7.37 19.44 0.62
CA GLY A 125 -6.88 20.75 0.22
C GLY A 125 -5.38 20.99 0.44
N GLY A 126 -4.57 19.94 0.69
CA GLY A 126 -3.13 20.06 0.84
C GLY A 126 -2.39 18.72 0.86
N THR A 127 -1.05 18.77 0.95
CA THR A 127 -0.19 17.57 0.92
C THR A 127 0.48 17.22 2.25
N ALA A 128 0.26 18.04 3.29
CA ALA A 128 1.04 17.94 4.53
C ALA A 128 0.71 16.72 5.43
N ALA A 129 -0.44 16.06 5.23
CA ALA A 129 -0.96 15.11 6.21
C ALA A 129 -0.63 13.61 5.94
N PHE A 130 -0.08 13.26 4.76
CA PHE A 130 0.21 11.85 4.43
C PHE A 130 1.24 11.22 5.37
N GLY A 131 2.34 11.95 5.64
CA GLY A 131 3.45 11.43 6.44
C GLY A 131 3.05 11.05 7.87
N ALA A 132 2.13 11.81 8.49
CA ALA A 132 1.65 11.52 9.84
C ALA A 132 0.82 10.22 9.88
N ALA A 133 -0.08 10.01 8.91
CA ALA A 133 -0.84 8.77 8.81
C ALA A 133 0.06 7.57 8.51
N ILE A 134 1.08 7.76 7.67
CA ILE A 134 2.05 6.70 7.33
C ILE A 134 2.87 6.32 8.55
N ALA A 135 3.48 7.30 9.24
CA ALA A 135 4.21 7.03 10.46
C ALA A 135 3.32 6.29 11.48
N TYR A 136 2.09 6.77 11.71
CA TYR A 136 1.15 6.16 12.65
C TYR A 136 0.86 4.69 12.34
N LEU A 137 0.55 4.36 11.08
CA LEU A 137 0.23 2.99 10.68
C LEU A 137 1.41 2.03 10.81
N TYR A 138 2.65 2.52 10.72
CA TYR A 138 3.87 1.73 10.91
C TYR A 138 4.31 1.58 12.37
N THR A 139 4.23 2.66 13.15
CA THR A 139 4.91 2.72 14.46
C THR A 139 4.02 2.35 15.62
N GLU A 140 2.70 2.51 15.49
CA GLU A 140 1.78 2.35 16.61
C GLU A 140 1.09 0.97 16.62
N PRO A 141 1.23 0.17 17.70
CA PRO A 141 0.56 -1.13 17.81
C PRO A 141 -0.97 -1.02 17.69
N ASP A 142 -1.53 0.09 18.15
CA ASP A 142 -2.96 0.38 18.06
C ASP A 142 -3.46 0.52 16.62
N ALA A 143 -2.60 0.97 15.69
CA ALA A 143 -2.96 1.04 14.28
C ALA A 143 -3.18 -0.36 13.68
N ARG A 144 -2.31 -1.32 14.02
CA ARG A 144 -2.46 -2.71 13.60
C ARG A 144 -3.73 -3.35 14.18
N ARG A 145 -4.00 -3.12 15.47
CA ARG A 145 -5.25 -3.55 16.11
C ARG A 145 -6.47 -2.97 15.40
N LEU A 146 -6.42 -1.69 15.04
CA LEU A 146 -7.51 -1.00 14.35
C LEU A 146 -7.76 -1.61 12.96
N LEU A 147 -6.71 -1.90 12.18
CA LEU A 147 -6.83 -2.59 10.89
C LEU A 147 -7.44 -3.99 11.01
N GLN A 148 -7.05 -4.77 12.03
CA GLN A 148 -7.62 -6.10 12.28
C GLN A 148 -9.11 -6.03 12.64
N ARG A 149 -9.48 -5.04 13.45
CA ARG A 149 -10.87 -4.79 13.83
C ARG A 149 -11.69 -4.38 12.61
N TRP A 150 -11.21 -3.42 11.81
CA TRP A 150 -11.83 -3.01 10.55
C TRP A 150 -12.05 -4.19 9.61
N TRP A 151 -11.03 -5.04 9.42
CA TRP A 151 -11.15 -6.22 8.57
C TRP A 151 -12.28 -7.15 9.02
N THR A 152 -12.36 -7.39 10.34
CA THR A 152 -13.36 -8.29 10.93
C THR A 152 -14.77 -7.69 10.87
N GLU A 153 -14.92 -6.42 11.22
CA GLU A 153 -16.22 -5.77 11.35
C GLU A 153 -16.80 -5.31 10.01
N SER A 154 -15.96 -4.97 9.04
CA SER A 154 -16.39 -4.23 7.84
C SER A 154 -16.10 -4.96 6.52
N ILE A 155 -14.96 -5.64 6.39
CA ILE A 155 -14.61 -6.36 5.15
C ILE A 155 -15.13 -7.78 5.16
N THR A 156 -14.91 -8.53 6.24
CA THR A 156 -15.32 -9.93 6.37
C THR A 156 -16.81 -10.15 6.06
N PRO A 157 -17.75 -9.30 6.53
CA PRO A 157 -19.18 -9.46 6.20
C PRO A 157 -19.53 -9.29 4.72
N LEU A 158 -18.65 -8.66 3.92
CA LEU A 158 -18.83 -8.48 2.48
C LEU A 158 -18.33 -9.68 1.67
N CYS A 159 -17.51 -10.55 2.29
CA CYS A 159 -16.91 -11.69 1.62
C CYS A 159 -17.88 -12.90 1.59
N PRO A 160 -17.91 -13.68 0.49
CA PRO A 160 -18.61 -14.96 0.48
C PRO A 160 -18.11 -15.88 1.59
N ALA A 161 -19.03 -16.50 2.34
CA ALA A 161 -18.72 -17.28 3.54
C ALA A 161 -17.64 -18.36 3.31
N GLN A 162 -17.64 -19.01 2.15
CA GLN A 162 -16.66 -20.04 1.78
C GLN A 162 -15.24 -19.50 1.57
N THR A 163 -15.09 -18.20 1.30
CA THR A 163 -13.79 -17.54 1.04
C THR A 163 -13.26 -16.78 2.26
N VAL A 164 -14.09 -16.54 3.27
CA VAL A 164 -13.71 -15.80 4.49
C VAL A 164 -12.46 -16.37 5.15
N PRO A 165 -12.32 -17.70 5.37
CA PRO A 165 -11.14 -18.24 6.05
C PRO A 165 -9.84 -17.94 5.31
N VAL A 166 -9.79 -18.19 4.00
CA VAL A 166 -8.58 -17.95 3.19
C VAL A 166 -8.29 -16.45 3.06
N LEU A 167 -9.31 -15.60 2.83
CA LEU A 167 -9.10 -14.16 2.72
C LEU A 167 -8.62 -13.53 4.03
N SER A 168 -9.11 -14.02 5.17
CA SER A 168 -8.67 -13.55 6.49
C SER A 168 -7.22 -13.96 6.76
N GLU A 169 -6.83 -15.14 6.29
CA GLU A 169 -5.44 -15.60 6.38
C GLU A 169 -4.50 -14.81 5.46
N VAL A 170 -4.94 -14.46 4.24
CA VAL A 170 -4.19 -13.54 3.36
C VAL A 170 -4.02 -12.18 4.04
N PHE A 171 -5.07 -11.62 4.64
CA PHE A 171 -4.98 -10.35 5.35
C PHE A 171 -4.02 -10.44 6.55
N ARG A 172 -4.05 -11.55 7.30
CA ARG A 172 -3.09 -11.80 8.38
C ARG A 172 -1.66 -11.86 7.84
N TYR A 173 -1.45 -12.52 6.70
CA TYR A 173 -0.16 -12.59 6.03
C TYR A 173 0.33 -11.21 5.60
N ASP A 174 -0.55 -10.35 5.05
CA ASP A 174 -0.23 -8.93 4.76
C ASP A 174 0.30 -8.18 5.98
N LEU A 175 -0.30 -8.38 7.16
CA LEU A 175 0.18 -7.75 8.40
C LEU A 175 1.47 -8.37 8.94
N LEU A 176 1.79 -9.62 8.56
CA LEU A 176 3.04 -10.27 8.94
C LEU A 176 4.20 -9.84 8.06
N THR A 177 3.96 -9.60 6.77
CA THR A 177 5.00 -9.22 5.82
C THR A 177 5.25 -7.71 5.74
N GLN A 178 4.59 -6.91 6.57
CA GLN A 178 4.89 -5.49 6.70
C GLN A 178 6.37 -5.26 7.08
N PRO A 179 7.01 -4.20 6.56
CA PRO A 179 8.33 -3.79 6.99
C PRO A 179 8.42 -3.70 8.52
N MET A 180 9.43 -4.33 9.10
CA MET A 180 9.59 -4.29 10.55
C MET A 180 10.12 -2.94 10.97
N TYR A 181 9.37 -2.22 11.79
CA TYR A 181 9.85 -1.01 12.44
C TYR A 181 10.34 -1.33 13.85
N ARG A 182 11.60 -1.00 14.15
CA ARG A 182 12.19 -1.20 15.48
C ARG A 182 12.72 0.13 16.02
N PRO A 183 12.01 0.78 16.97
CA PRO A 183 12.55 1.98 17.59
C PRO A 183 13.82 1.61 18.39
N ALA A 184 14.76 2.55 18.45
CA ALA A 184 16.01 2.37 19.18
C ALA A 184 15.73 1.97 20.65
N GLY A 185 16.28 0.83 21.07
CA GLY A 185 16.09 0.30 22.42
C GLY A 185 14.90 -0.64 22.62
N ALA A 186 14.18 -1.03 21.55
CA ALA A 186 13.16 -2.08 21.61
C ALA A 186 13.75 -3.49 21.88
N ALA A 187 12.99 -4.34 22.57
CA ALA A 187 13.43 -5.65 23.06
C ALA A 187 13.70 -6.72 21.97
N ALA A 188 14.36 -7.81 22.41
CA ALA A 188 14.75 -9.07 21.77
C ALA A 188 15.09 -9.00 20.27
N GLU A 189 16.38 -9.09 19.95
CA GLU A 189 16.86 -9.19 18.57
C GLU A 189 16.34 -10.48 17.92
N LEU A 190 15.52 -10.36 16.87
CA LEU A 190 15.31 -11.45 15.93
C LEU A 190 16.66 -11.92 15.39
N PRO A 191 16.84 -13.25 15.15
CA PRO A 191 18.03 -13.75 14.49
C PRO A 191 18.30 -13.00 13.19
N VAL A 192 19.58 -12.79 12.87
CA VAL A 192 20.00 -12.19 11.60
C VAL A 192 20.59 -13.27 10.73
N ALA A 193 20.03 -13.46 9.55
CA ALA A 193 20.54 -14.32 8.50
C ALA A 193 21.29 -13.49 7.44
N THR A 194 22.31 -14.09 6.83
CA THR A 194 23.01 -13.49 5.68
C THR A 194 22.72 -14.31 4.43
N ILE A 195 22.11 -13.69 3.42
CA ILE A 195 21.73 -14.31 2.14
C ILE A 195 22.25 -13.42 1.03
N GLY A 196 23.04 -13.96 0.10
CA GLY A 196 23.58 -13.17 -1.02
C GLY A 196 24.50 -12.02 -0.60
N GLY A 197 25.06 -12.04 0.62
CA GLY A 197 25.84 -10.92 1.15
C GLY A 197 25.00 -9.81 1.80
N GLU A 198 23.67 -9.91 1.77
CA GLU A 198 22.76 -9.01 2.47
C GLU A 198 22.30 -9.58 3.82
N HIS A 199 21.91 -8.69 4.74
CA HIS A 199 21.45 -9.06 6.07
C HIS A 199 19.93 -8.95 6.18
N PHE A 200 19.33 -9.98 6.76
CA PHE A 200 17.90 -10.09 6.99
C PHE A 200 17.62 -10.44 8.45
N HIS A 201 16.68 -9.75 9.07
CA HIS A 201 16.02 -10.26 10.25
C HIS A 201 15.12 -11.44 9.88
N LEU A 202 15.20 -12.52 10.66
CA LEU A 202 14.50 -13.77 10.42
C LEU A 202 13.39 -13.96 11.45
N MET A 203 12.16 -14.13 10.96
CA MET A 203 11.01 -14.61 11.73
C MET A 203 10.78 -16.07 11.37
N GLU A 204 11.22 -16.97 12.26
CA GLU A 204 11.17 -18.42 12.04
C GLU A 204 9.80 -18.99 12.37
N HIS A 205 9.45 -20.07 11.68
CA HIS A 205 8.33 -20.95 12.01
C HIS A 205 6.96 -20.26 12.04
N VAL A 206 6.70 -19.37 11.08
CA VAL A 206 5.38 -18.75 10.90
C VAL A 206 4.40 -19.80 10.39
N GLU A 207 3.48 -20.22 11.25
CA GLU A 207 2.41 -21.14 10.90
C GLU A 207 1.30 -20.41 10.13
N LEU A 208 0.92 -20.96 8.99
CA LEU A 208 -0.22 -20.52 8.17
C LEU A 208 -1.20 -21.70 8.00
N ALA A 209 -2.51 -21.43 8.05
CA ALA A 209 -3.55 -22.43 7.81
C ALA A 209 -3.73 -22.79 6.33
N TYR A 210 -3.20 -21.94 5.45
CA TYR A 210 -3.23 -22.07 3.99
C TYR A 210 -1.85 -21.72 3.44
N ASP A 211 -1.49 -22.26 2.28
CA ASP A 211 -0.28 -21.85 1.55
C ASP A 211 -0.51 -20.48 0.87
N ILE A 212 -0.54 -19.43 1.68
CA ILE A 212 -0.80 -18.06 1.24
C ILE A 212 0.23 -17.58 0.20
N PRO A 213 1.55 -17.80 0.34
CA PRO A 213 2.51 -17.42 -0.69
C PRO A 213 2.16 -18.00 -2.06
N HIS A 214 1.82 -19.29 -2.13
CA HIS A 214 1.42 -19.94 -3.38
C HIS A 214 0.10 -19.39 -3.92
N ILE A 215 -0.94 -19.29 -3.07
CA ILE A 215 -2.27 -18.78 -3.45
C ILE A 215 -2.17 -17.36 -4.02
N VAL A 216 -1.45 -16.46 -3.35
CA VAL A 216 -1.28 -15.07 -3.79
C VAL A 216 -0.54 -15.02 -5.13
N SER A 217 0.55 -15.80 -5.28
CA SER A 217 1.31 -15.88 -6.53
C SER A 217 0.46 -16.38 -7.71
N ALA A 218 -0.32 -17.45 -7.51
CA ALA A 218 -1.22 -17.98 -8.53
C ALA A 218 -2.27 -16.93 -8.95
N LEU A 219 -2.92 -16.28 -7.99
CA LEU A 219 -3.95 -15.26 -8.27
C LEU A 219 -3.37 -14.02 -8.98
N GLN A 220 -2.13 -13.62 -8.68
CA GLN A 220 -1.44 -12.54 -9.39
C GLN A 220 -1.11 -12.91 -10.84
N ARG A 221 -0.91 -14.19 -11.14
CA ARG A 221 -0.71 -14.74 -12.49
C ARG A 221 -2.01 -15.11 -13.20
N ASP A 222 -3.15 -14.68 -12.63
CA ASP A 222 -4.51 -14.97 -13.09
C ASP A 222 -4.89 -16.47 -13.11
N GLU A 223 -4.15 -17.32 -12.39
CA GLU A 223 -4.39 -18.76 -12.25
C GLU A 223 -5.46 -19.07 -11.18
N GLU A 224 -6.00 -20.29 -11.21
CA GLU A 224 -6.92 -20.82 -10.20
C GLU A 224 -6.15 -21.65 -9.16
N PRO A 225 -5.89 -21.13 -7.96
CA PRO A 225 -5.22 -21.91 -6.91
C PRO A 225 -6.16 -22.92 -6.25
N ASP A 226 -5.58 -23.93 -5.60
CA ASP A 226 -6.30 -24.72 -4.60
C ASP A 226 -6.54 -23.86 -3.34
N LEU A 227 -7.79 -23.81 -2.89
CA LEU A 227 -8.22 -23.07 -1.71
C LEU A 227 -8.50 -23.97 -0.51
N ALA A 228 -8.22 -25.27 -0.62
CA ALA A 228 -8.29 -26.18 0.51
C ALA A 228 -7.31 -25.76 1.61
N ALA A 229 -7.72 -25.95 2.86
CA ALA A 229 -6.83 -25.74 4.00
C ALA A 229 -5.62 -26.67 3.87
N SER A 230 -4.44 -26.07 3.84
CA SER A 230 -3.17 -26.77 3.72
C SER A 230 -2.20 -26.09 4.69
N PRO A 231 -2.22 -26.48 5.97
CA PRO A 231 -1.34 -25.88 6.96
C PRO A 231 0.12 -25.99 6.53
N CYS A 232 0.84 -24.88 6.57
CA CYS A 232 2.25 -24.82 6.23
C CYS A 232 3.01 -23.94 7.23
N THR A 233 4.32 -24.13 7.26
CA THR A 233 5.24 -23.34 8.07
C THR A 233 6.19 -22.64 7.12
N VAL A 234 6.32 -21.33 7.26
CA VAL A 234 7.22 -20.51 6.45
C VAL A 234 8.14 -19.71 7.36
N ASP A 235 9.32 -19.39 6.85
CA ASP A 235 10.21 -18.41 7.47
C ASP A 235 10.12 -17.10 6.69
N LEU A 236 10.05 -15.98 7.40
CA LEU A 236 9.98 -14.64 6.80
C LEU A 236 11.27 -13.87 7.04
N TYR A 237 11.84 -13.37 5.95
CA TYR A 237 13.08 -12.61 5.91
C TYR A 237 12.77 -11.15 5.63
N PHE A 238 13.24 -10.26 6.50
CA PHE A 238 13.05 -8.82 6.38
C PHE A 238 14.40 -8.16 6.30
N ARG A 239 14.67 -7.41 5.23
CA ARG A 239 15.95 -6.73 5.05
C ARG A 239 16.23 -5.80 6.24
N VAL A 240 17.47 -5.75 6.71
CA VAL A 240 17.87 -4.87 7.83
C VAL A 240 17.95 -3.41 7.35
N GLY A 241 17.50 -2.44 8.17
CA GLY A 241 17.65 -0.99 7.91
C GLY A 241 16.37 -0.25 7.48
N SER A 242 15.21 -0.86 7.69
CA SER A 242 13.89 -0.32 7.36
C SER A 242 13.55 0.96 8.11
N GLU A 243 14.16 1.24 9.26
CA GLU A 243 13.80 2.37 10.14
C GLU A 243 13.95 3.72 9.42
N SER A 244 15.00 3.85 8.63
CA SER A 244 15.26 5.06 7.82
C SER A 244 14.28 5.18 6.65
N ALA A 245 13.83 4.05 6.10
CA ALA A 245 12.89 4.01 4.98
C ALA A 245 11.46 4.31 5.42
N VAL A 246 11.01 3.69 6.52
CA VAL A 246 9.67 3.82 7.10
C VAL A 246 9.38 5.24 7.58
N THR A 247 10.40 5.94 8.05
CA THR A 247 10.28 7.35 8.47
C THR A 247 10.51 8.35 7.33
N SER A 248 10.93 7.86 6.16
CA SER A 248 11.02 8.67 4.95
C SER A 248 9.69 8.67 4.20
N THR A 249 9.40 9.74 3.45
CA THR A 249 8.29 9.75 2.49
C THR A 249 8.64 9.04 1.17
N ASN A 250 9.74 8.27 1.14
CA ASN A 250 10.19 7.55 -0.05
C ASN A 250 9.72 6.09 -0.03
N HIS A 251 8.48 5.90 -0.46
CA HIS A 251 7.78 4.62 -0.49
C HIS A 251 8.38 3.59 -1.46
N GLU A 252 9.19 3.99 -2.44
CA GLU A 252 9.83 3.01 -3.36
C GLU A 252 10.84 2.16 -2.59
N ILE A 253 11.48 2.77 -1.60
CA ILE A 253 12.49 2.12 -0.77
C ILE A 253 11.81 1.15 0.20
N VAL A 254 10.68 1.52 0.81
CA VAL A 254 10.04 0.72 1.87
C VAL A 254 9.60 -0.67 1.40
N MET A 255 9.28 -0.82 0.12
CA MET A 255 8.85 -2.09 -0.47
C MET A 255 9.94 -3.16 -0.49
N HIS A 256 11.22 -2.76 -0.43
CA HIS A 256 12.38 -3.67 -0.34
C HIS A 256 12.64 -4.19 1.08
N PHE A 257 11.88 -3.72 2.07
CA PHE A 257 12.00 -4.13 3.48
C PHE A 257 10.86 -5.03 3.94
N MET A 258 9.96 -5.40 3.03
CA MET A 258 8.87 -6.32 3.34
C MET A 258 9.39 -7.72 3.66
N GLY A 259 8.61 -8.45 4.45
CA GLY A 259 8.84 -9.85 4.73
C GLY A 259 8.68 -10.70 3.47
N MET A 260 9.68 -11.52 3.19
CA MET A 260 9.71 -12.44 2.06
C MET A 260 10.01 -13.86 2.53
N THR A 261 9.52 -14.85 1.80
CA THR A 261 9.96 -16.24 1.93
C THR A 261 11.38 -16.41 1.38
N LEU A 262 12.09 -17.48 1.76
CA LEU A 262 13.44 -17.75 1.27
C LEU A 262 13.51 -17.77 -0.26
N ASP A 263 12.57 -18.45 -0.92
CA ASP A 263 12.52 -18.55 -2.39
C ASP A 263 12.38 -17.16 -3.06
N GLN A 264 11.61 -16.27 -2.44
CA GLN A 264 11.46 -14.88 -2.91
C GLN A 264 12.77 -14.09 -2.76
N VAL A 265 13.46 -14.20 -1.61
CA VAL A 265 14.76 -13.55 -1.39
C VAL A 265 15.79 -14.03 -2.41
N MET A 266 15.84 -15.34 -2.67
CA MET A 266 16.78 -15.94 -3.62
C MET A 266 16.50 -15.49 -5.05
N THR A 267 15.22 -15.32 -5.41
CA THR A 267 14.81 -14.80 -6.72
C THR A 267 15.21 -13.34 -6.90
N GLU A 268 14.93 -12.48 -5.90
CA GLU A 268 15.28 -11.05 -5.96
C GLU A 268 16.80 -10.84 -6.02
N THR A 269 17.57 -11.62 -5.26
CA THR A 269 19.04 -11.54 -5.26
C THR A 269 19.63 -11.94 -6.62
N ALA A 270 19.12 -13.00 -7.23
CA ALA A 270 19.58 -13.47 -8.54
C ALA A 270 19.33 -12.43 -9.65
N ASP A 271 18.23 -11.68 -9.56
CA ASP A 271 17.90 -10.62 -10.51
C ASP A 271 18.83 -9.39 -10.38
N VAL A 272 19.30 -9.07 -9.17
CA VAL A 272 20.28 -7.99 -8.95
C VAL A 272 21.63 -8.34 -9.58
N ASP A 273 22.14 -9.55 -9.33
CA ASP A 273 23.41 -10.03 -9.89
C ASP A 273 23.39 -10.07 -11.42
N ALA A 274 22.24 -10.40 -12.02
CA ALA A 274 22.07 -10.43 -13.47
C ALA A 274 22.10 -9.02 -14.10
N ASN A 275 21.66 -7.99 -13.37
CA ASN A 275 21.59 -6.61 -13.85
C ASN A 275 22.89 -5.83 -13.61
N ASP A 276 23.65 -6.13 -12.56
CA ASP A 276 24.95 -5.51 -12.26
C ASP A 276 26.12 -6.03 -13.11
N HIS A 277 25.86 -7.05 -13.94
CA HIS A 277 26.79 -7.55 -14.95
C HIS A 277 26.22 -7.37 -16.36
N PRO A 278 26.19 -6.13 -16.90
CA PRO A 278 25.84 -5.93 -18.29
C PRO A 278 26.82 -6.74 -19.15
N ARG A 279 26.28 -7.70 -19.91
CA ARG A 279 27.04 -8.50 -20.86
C ARG A 279 27.85 -7.54 -21.72
N VAL A 280 29.17 -7.51 -21.53
CA VAL A 280 30.10 -6.80 -22.41
C VAL A 280 29.98 -7.47 -23.76
N SER A 281 29.08 -6.95 -24.60
CA SER A 281 28.90 -7.40 -25.97
C SER A 281 30.17 -7.02 -26.72
N GLY A 282 31.11 -7.96 -26.80
CA GLY A 282 32.31 -7.82 -27.60
C GLY A 282 31.90 -7.51 -29.04
N HIS A 283 32.00 -6.23 -29.41
CA HIS A 283 32.03 -5.83 -30.81
C HIS A 283 33.35 -6.35 -31.40
N GLY A 284 33.30 -7.59 -31.88
CA GLY A 284 34.31 -8.14 -32.77
C GLY A 284 34.31 -7.32 -34.06
N HIS A 285 35.26 -6.39 -34.17
CA HIS A 285 35.72 -5.89 -35.45
C HIS A 285 36.13 -7.07 -36.31
N ARG A 286 35.36 -7.37 -37.35
CA ARG A 286 35.83 -8.22 -38.44
C ARG A 286 36.53 -7.32 -39.47
N PRO A 287 37.67 -7.77 -40.01
CA PRO A 287 38.50 -7.02 -40.95
C PRO A 287 37.81 -6.78 -42.30
#